data_AF-A0A940P446-F1
#
_entry.id   AF-A0A940P446-F1
#
_cell.length_a   1.000
_cell.length_b   1.000
_cell.length_c   1.000
_cell.angle_alpha   90.00
_cell.angle_beta   90.00
_cell.angle_gamma   90.00
#
_symmetry.space_group_name_H-M   'P 1'
#
loop_
_entity.id
_entity.type
_entity.pdbx_description
1 polymer ?
#
loop_
_entity_poly.entity_id
_entity_poly.type
_entity_poly.pdbx_seq_one_letter_code
_entity_poly.pdbx_strand_id
1 'polypeptide(L)'
;FEEFKQKLIGEINALQIAGMPKLEKLNALVGSYVNLAYTLPNGSKVKFIDDHATYLGNQLTSEADASRCFGILANMEFIMICTYGENGADPELLLYKKR
;
A
#
# COMPACT_ATOMS: atom_id res chain seq x y z
N PHE A 1 -7.74 -6.11 18.20
CA PHE A 1 -6.75 -5.51 17.28
C PHE A 1 -6.14 -6.55 16.35
N GLU A 2 -5.63 -7.67 16.85
CA GLU A 2 -5.09 -8.74 15.98
C GLU A 2 -6.14 -9.37 15.06
N GLU A 3 -7.35 -9.65 15.55
CA GLU A 3 -8.46 -10.10 14.69
C GLU A 3 -8.75 -9.13 13.53
N PHE A 4 -8.66 -7.83 13.79
CA PHE A 4 -8.86 -6.81 12.77
C PHE A 4 -7.75 -6.83 11.71
N LYS A 5 -6.49 -7.01 12.12
CA LYS A 5 -5.38 -7.20 11.17
C LYS A 5 -5.57 -8.45 10.33
N GLN A 6 -5.97 -9.57 10.93
CA GLN A 6 -6.21 -10.81 10.21
C GLN A 6 -7.36 -10.67 9.20
N LYS A 7 -8.44 -10.00 9.59
CA LYS A 7 -9.54 -9.66 8.67
C LYS A 7 -9.04 -8.82 7.50
N LEU A 8 -8.26 -7.76 7.77
CA LEU A 8 -7.66 -6.91 6.73
C LEU A 8 -6.74 -7.70 5.79
N ILE A 9 -5.89 -8.57 6.33
CA ILE A 9 -5.00 -9.43 5.53
C ILE A 9 -5.83 -10.32 4.60
N GLY A 10 -6.91 -10.93 5.10
CA GLY A 10 -7.83 -11.71 4.29
C GLY A 10 -8.49 -10.89 3.18
N GLU A 11 -9.01 -9.70 3.52
CA GLU A 11 -9.61 -8.77 2.55
C GLU A 11 -8.64 -8.35 1.46
N ILE A 12 -7.39 -8.03 1.82
CA ILE A 12 -6.35 -7.59 0.88
C ILE A 12 -5.93 -8.73 -0.05
N ASN A 13 -5.67 -9.93 0.49
CA ASN A 13 -5.31 -11.09 -0.32
C ASN A 13 -6.45 -11.50 -1.28
N ALA A 14 -7.71 -11.32 -0.87
CA ALA A 14 -8.87 -11.59 -1.71
C ALA A 14 -9.03 -10.62 -2.90
N LEU A 15 -8.30 -9.50 -2.93
CA LEU A 15 -8.28 -8.59 -4.08
C LEU A 15 -7.52 -9.16 -5.28
N GLN A 16 -6.68 -10.19 -5.08
CA GLN A 16 -5.94 -10.90 -6.13
C GLN A 16 -5.17 -9.95 -7.07
N ILE A 17 -4.40 -9.02 -6.49
CA ILE A 17 -3.56 -8.12 -7.27
C ILE A 17 -2.45 -8.92 -7.97
N ALA A 18 -2.38 -8.84 -9.30
CA ALA A 18 -1.42 -9.58 -10.09
C ALA A 18 0.02 -9.22 -9.70
N GLY A 19 0.87 -10.24 -9.49
CA GLY A 19 2.28 -10.09 -9.13
C GLY A 19 2.54 -9.71 -7.66
N MET A 20 1.49 -9.41 -6.88
CA MET A 20 1.62 -9.15 -5.45
C MET A 20 1.71 -10.48 -4.69
N PRO A 21 2.78 -10.72 -3.91
CA PRO A 21 2.85 -11.90 -3.05
C PRO A 21 1.72 -11.92 -2.03
N LYS A 22 1.51 -13.09 -1.43
CA LYS A 22 0.58 -13.22 -0.30
C LYS A 22 1.03 -12.34 0.86
N LEU A 23 0.12 -11.49 1.34
CA LEU A 23 0.33 -10.69 2.53
C LEU A 23 0.17 -11.57 3.78
N GLU A 24 1.18 -11.60 4.64
CA GLU A 24 1.17 -12.41 5.86
C GLU A 24 1.05 -11.60 7.15
N LYS A 25 1.49 -10.34 7.11
CA LYS A 25 1.51 -9.46 8.29
C LYS A 25 1.27 -8.00 7.92
N LEU A 26 0.78 -7.24 8.89
CA LEU A 26 0.62 -5.79 8.82
C LEU A 26 1.32 -5.14 10.02
N ASN A 27 2.09 -4.10 9.75
CA ASN A 27 2.82 -3.31 10.74
C ASN A 27 2.15 -1.94 10.91
N ALA A 28 2.31 -1.32 12.07
CA ALA A 28 1.92 0.07 12.25
C ALA A 28 2.98 0.98 11.63
N LEU A 29 2.59 1.78 10.65
CA LEU A 29 3.46 2.67 9.88
C LEU A 29 2.98 4.11 10.05
N VAL A 30 3.88 5.00 10.46
CA VAL A 30 3.57 6.44 10.53
C VAL A 30 3.57 7.00 9.11
N GLY A 31 2.51 7.73 8.76
CA GLY A 31 2.26 8.22 7.41
C GLY A 31 3.45 8.97 6.81
N SER A 32 4.13 9.80 7.58
CA SER A 32 5.29 10.57 7.12
C SER A 32 6.42 9.75 6.51
N TYR A 33 6.58 8.47 6.88
CA TYR A 33 7.61 7.59 6.31
C TYR A 33 7.16 6.88 5.02
N VAL A 34 5.85 6.79 4.77
CA VAL A 34 5.28 5.95 3.70
C VAL A 34 4.40 6.73 2.72
N ASN A 35 4.27 8.04 2.92
CA ASN A 35 3.47 8.93 2.07
C ASN A 35 4.23 9.37 0.83
N LEU A 36 4.27 8.50 -0.17
CA LEU A 36 4.86 8.78 -1.46
C LEU A 36 4.03 9.83 -2.23
N ALA A 37 4.71 10.62 -3.07
CA ALA A 37 4.06 11.58 -3.97
C ALA A 37 3.87 10.93 -5.34
N TYR A 38 2.61 10.72 -5.72
CA TYR A 38 2.22 10.02 -6.95
C TYR A 38 1.99 11.01 -8.07
N THR A 39 2.52 10.68 -9.26
CA THR A 39 2.26 11.49 -10.47
C THR A 39 0.96 11.02 -11.10
N LEU A 40 -0.04 11.90 -11.14
CA LEU A 40 -1.34 11.63 -11.78
C LEU A 40 -1.23 11.79 -13.31
N PRO A 41 -2.19 11.25 -14.08
CA PRO A 41 -2.19 11.37 -15.55
C PRO A 41 -2.18 12.81 -16.07
N ASN A 42 -2.67 13.77 -15.28
CA ASN A 42 -2.63 15.20 -15.61
C ASN A 42 -1.28 15.87 -15.28
N GLY A 43 -0.26 15.11 -14.87
CA GLY A 43 1.07 15.60 -14.50
C GLY A 43 1.17 16.17 -13.07
N SER A 44 0.07 16.27 -12.33
CA SER A 44 0.10 16.75 -10.94
C SER A 44 0.70 15.69 -10.02
N LYS A 45 1.46 16.13 -9.01
CA LYS A 45 1.96 15.25 -7.95
C LYS A 45 1.14 15.40 -6.69
N VAL A 46 0.63 14.30 -6.14
CA VAL A 46 -0.24 14.31 -4.95
C VAL A 46 0.19 13.26 -3.93
N LYS A 47 -0.05 13.56 -2.66
CA LYS A 47 0.02 12.61 -1.54
C LYS A 47 -1.41 12.20 -1.16
N PHE A 48 -1.65 10.92 -0.95
CA PHE A 48 -3.02 10.40 -0.69
C PHE A 48 -3.33 10.24 0.80
N ILE A 49 -2.31 10.12 1.64
CA ILE A 49 -2.47 9.86 3.08
C ILE A 49 -2.00 11.05 3.91
N ASP A 50 -2.34 11.04 5.19
CA ASP A 50 -1.93 12.04 6.17
C ASP A 50 -0.56 11.67 6.77
N ASP A 51 0.39 12.61 6.76
CA ASP A 51 1.73 12.41 7.32
C ASP A 51 1.70 12.19 8.85
N HIS A 52 0.65 12.64 9.53
CA HIS A 52 0.50 12.56 10.99
C HIS A 52 -0.29 11.35 11.48
N ALA A 53 -0.92 10.59 10.58
CA ALA A 53 -1.70 9.42 10.93
C ALA A 53 -0.83 8.14 10.98
N THR A 54 -1.32 7.13 11.69
CA THR A 54 -0.75 5.78 11.67
C THR A 54 -1.63 4.85 10.83
N TYR A 55 -1.01 4.08 9.95
CA TYR A 55 -1.68 3.12 9.08
C TYR A 55 -1.19 1.70 9.36
N LEU A 56 -2.00 0.70 9.04
CA LEU A 56 -1.55 -0.68 8.96
C LEU A 56 -1.01 -0.94 7.57
N GLY A 57 0.24 -1.40 7.45
CA GLY A 57 0.83 -1.60 6.13
C GLY A 57 1.97 -2.59 6.10
N ASN A 58 2.43 -2.87 4.89
CA ASN A 58 3.59 -3.71 4.64
C ASN A 58 4.15 -3.42 3.24
N GLN A 59 5.42 -3.74 3.05
CA GLN A 59 6.08 -3.77 1.75
C GLN A 59 6.28 -5.23 1.33
N LEU A 60 5.97 -5.55 0.08
CA LEU A 60 6.20 -6.86 -0.51
C LEU A 60 6.97 -6.71 -1.82
N THR A 61 8.10 -7.40 -1.98
CA THR A 61 8.79 -7.45 -3.28
C THR A 61 7.89 -8.12 -4.31
N SER A 62 7.75 -7.53 -5.50
CA SER A 62 6.91 -8.09 -6.57
C SER A 62 7.44 -9.46 -7.02
N GLU A 63 6.53 -10.41 -7.26
CA GLU A 63 6.86 -11.71 -7.85
C GLU A 63 7.12 -11.61 -9.36
N ALA A 64 6.63 -10.53 -9.99
CA ALA A 64 6.73 -10.31 -11.43
C ALA A 64 7.96 -9.46 -11.83
N ASP A 65 8.43 -8.58 -10.94
CA ASP A 65 9.55 -7.67 -11.20
C ASP A 65 10.30 -7.36 -9.90
N ALA A 66 11.48 -7.96 -9.73
CA ALA A 66 12.29 -7.78 -8.52
C ALA A 66 12.76 -6.34 -8.29
N SER A 67 12.69 -5.46 -9.29
CA SER A 67 13.00 -4.02 -9.14
C SER A 67 11.85 -3.22 -8.53
N ARG A 68 10.67 -3.83 -8.39
CA ARG A 68 9.45 -3.19 -7.90
C ARG A 68 8.98 -3.83 -6.60
N CYS A 69 8.43 -2.99 -5.74
CA CYS A 69 7.79 -3.39 -4.50
C CYS A 69 6.33 -2.94 -4.51
N PHE A 70 5.47 -3.71 -3.86
CA PHE A 70 4.12 -3.32 -3.50
C PHE A 70 4.14 -2.63 -2.14
N GLY A 71 3.48 -1.48 -2.06
CA GLY A 71 3.10 -0.85 -0.79
C GLY A 71 1.65 -1.11 -0.48
N ILE A 72 1.38 -1.63 0.71
CA ILE A 72 0.03 -1.82 1.23
C ILE A 72 -0.15 -0.87 2.41
N LEU A 73 -1.25 -0.10 2.39
CA LEU A 73 -1.68 0.75 3.49
C LEU A 73 -3.18 0.60 3.69
N ALA A 74 -3.61 0.39 4.93
CA ALA A 74 -5.01 0.21 5.27
C ALA A 74 -5.33 0.74 6.66
N ASN A 75 -6.59 1.11 6.86
CA ASN A 75 -7.15 1.45 8.16
C ASN A 75 -8.62 1.00 8.22
N MET A 76 -9.43 1.62 9.09
CA MET A 76 -10.87 1.32 9.18
C MET A 76 -11.66 1.82 7.97
N GLU A 77 -11.14 2.80 7.22
CA GLU A 77 -11.86 3.51 6.17
C GLU A 77 -11.48 3.06 4.76
N PHE A 78 -10.23 2.62 4.55
CA PHE A 78 -9.76 2.25 3.22
C PHE A 78 -8.66 1.18 3.22
N ILE A 79 -8.47 0.61 2.02
CA ILE A 79 -7.31 -0.17 1.59
C ILE A 79 -6.71 0.55 0.38
N MET A 80 -5.40 0.79 0.42
CA MET A 80 -4.60 1.36 -0.66
C MET A 80 -3.46 0.41 -1.00
N ILE A 81 -3.30 0.11 -2.29
CA ILE A 81 -2.20 -0.71 -2.81
C ILE A 81 -1.52 0.07 -3.94
N CYS A 82 -0.21 0.17 -3.86
CA CYS A 82 0.63 0.82 -4.87
C CYS A 82 1.84 -0.04 -5.24
N THR A 83 2.49 0.31 -6.35
CA THR A 83 3.82 -0.17 -6.71
C THR A 83 4.81 0.98 -6.75
N TYR A 84 6.08 0.69 -6.48
CA TYR A 84 7.17 1.66 -6.59
C TYR A 84 8.51 0.93 -6.79
N GLY A 85 9.47 1.62 -7.39
CA GLY A 85 10.84 1.16 -7.53
C GLY A 85 11.69 1.39 -6.28
N GLU A 86 13.00 1.20 -6.41
CA GLU A 86 13.95 1.38 -5.31
C GLU A 86 13.77 2.74 -4.59
N ASN A 87 13.83 2.73 -3.26
CA ASN A 87 13.65 3.92 -2.41
C ASN A 87 12.32 4.69 -2.63
N GLY A 88 11.26 4.02 -3.10
CA GLY A 88 9.95 4.65 -3.33
C GLY A 88 9.87 5.44 -4.64
N ALA A 89 10.79 5.20 -5.58
CA ALA A 89 10.80 5.85 -6.89
C ALA A 89 9.59 5.45 -7.75
N ASP A 90 9.18 6.33 -8.66
CA ASP A 90 8.10 6.11 -9.63
C ASP A 90 6.85 5.41 -9.04
N PRO A 91 6.23 5.99 -7.99
CA PRO A 91 5.12 5.34 -7.33
C PRO A 91 3.85 5.40 -8.19
N GLU A 92 3.17 4.26 -8.30
CA GLU A 92 1.94 4.07 -9.06
C GLU A 92 0.85 3.54 -8.14
N LEU A 93 -0.29 4.24 -8.09
CA LEU A 93 -1.45 3.76 -7.36
C LEU A 93 -2.16 2.69 -8.18
N LEU A 94 -2.26 1.47 -7.63
CA LEU A 94 -2.96 0.36 -8.29
C LEU A 94 -4.41 0.25 -7.85
N LEU A 95 -4.68 0.45 -6.55
CA LEU A 95 -6.00 0.31 -5.99
C LEU A 95 -6.20 1.25 -4.80
N TYR A 96 -7.34 1.91 -4.78
CA TYR A 96 -7.90 2.54 -3.59
C TYR A 96 -9.34 2.04 -3.42
N LYS A 97 -9.61 1.39 -2.29
CA LYS A 97 -10.92 0.82 -1.97
C LYS A 97 -11.37 1.34 -0.61
N LYS A 98 -12.53 2.01 -0.59
CA LYS A 98 -13.21 2.33 0.67
C LYS A 98 -13.76 1.05 1.30
N ARG A 99 -13.70 0.97 2.62
CA ARG A 99 -14.19 -0.17 3.42
C ARG A 99 -15.55 0.12 4.03
#